data_AF-A0A966D3H7-F1
#
_entry.id   AF-A0A966D3H7-F1
#
_cell.length_a   1.000
_cell.length_b   1.000
_cell.length_c   1.000
_cell.angle_alpha   90.00
_cell.angle_beta   90.00
_cell.angle_gamma   90.00
#
_symmetry.space_group_name_H-M   'P 1'
#
loop_
_entity.id
_entity.type
_entity.pdbx_description
1 polymer ?
#
loop_
_entity_poly.entity_id
_entity_poly.type
_entity_poly.pdbx_seq_one_letter_code
_entity_poly.pdbx_strand_id
1 'polypeptide(L)'
;MHLLMLFDALKIHKVRHERTVQIWFVLLYGLNLIPYLLPFSDRDFSRLQIALTEMLQAMAEGTLSTVPSPWTLLSDGNLVLMGLAMLASLITLFFGLVYAALIVAEPNEGTPGEAVRRILNTLPRLFLLLILLIVPAFFSAFVLFIPLIIFGLMMYCLPLYLAFSKKSLTDAMRHSYDATKGHKLMILLQLVLLMVVIAFPQNLILSLVGDSSWAHLLILTFFQVFRALTFGRLMGRMYLLLVKKLPLVVPSSPK
;
A
#
# COMPACT_ATOMS: atom_id res chain seq x y z
N MET A 1 -1.16 -0.27 -24.78
CA MET A 1 -0.14 0.03 -23.74
C MET A 1 -0.60 -0.25 -22.31
N HIS A 2 -1.83 0.05 -21.92
CA HIS A 2 -2.27 -0.07 -20.50
C HIS A 2 -2.18 -1.49 -19.91
N LEU A 3 -2.59 -2.52 -20.66
CA LEU A 3 -2.53 -3.92 -20.21
C LEU A 3 -1.09 -4.47 -20.11
N LEU A 4 -0.20 -4.06 -21.02
CA LEU A 4 1.21 -4.48 -20.98
C LEU A 4 1.90 -4.00 -19.71
N MET A 5 1.59 -2.78 -19.25
CA MET A 5 2.14 -2.25 -18.01
C MET A 5 1.64 -3.01 -16.78
N LEU A 6 0.38 -3.45 -16.79
CA LEU A 6 -0.19 -4.31 -15.75
C LEU A 6 0.54 -5.65 -15.68
N PHE A 7 0.68 -6.33 -16.82
CA PHE A 7 1.38 -7.62 -16.87
C PHE A 7 2.87 -7.50 -16.53
N ASP A 8 3.51 -6.37 -16.85
CA ASP A 8 4.87 -6.10 -16.36
C ASP A 8 4.89 -5.87 -14.86
N ALA A 9 3.91 -5.15 -14.29
CA ALA A 9 3.84 -4.91 -12.85
C ALA A 9 3.73 -6.21 -12.03
N LEU A 10 3.04 -7.22 -12.53
CA LEU A 10 2.92 -8.54 -11.87
C LEU A 10 4.26 -9.31 -11.81
N LYS A 11 5.24 -8.96 -12.64
CA LYS A 11 6.54 -9.64 -12.72
C LYS A 11 7.52 -9.09 -11.69
N ILE A 12 7.23 -9.24 -10.41
CA ILE A 12 8.06 -8.71 -9.31
C ILE A 12 9.51 -9.23 -9.33
N HIS A 13 9.74 -10.43 -9.90
CA HIS A 13 11.06 -11.05 -10.00
C HIS A 13 11.93 -10.45 -11.13
N LYS A 14 11.31 -9.78 -12.12
CA LYS A 14 12.01 -9.33 -13.33
C LYS A 14 12.68 -7.97 -13.11
N VAL A 15 13.77 -7.97 -12.36
CA VAL A 15 14.60 -6.81 -12.00
C VAL A 15 16.07 -7.20 -11.93
N ARG A 16 16.99 -6.24 -12.12
CA ARG A 16 18.45 -6.50 -12.10
C ARG A 16 18.90 -7.16 -10.78
N HIS A 17 18.29 -6.76 -9.67
CA HIS A 17 18.61 -7.24 -8.32
C HIS A 17 17.57 -8.23 -7.80
N GLU A 18 17.20 -9.22 -8.62
CA GLU A 18 16.13 -10.21 -8.32
C GLU A 18 16.27 -10.87 -6.95
N ARG A 19 17.46 -11.39 -6.60
CA ARG A 19 17.68 -12.06 -5.31
C ARG A 19 17.36 -11.16 -4.11
N THR A 20 17.65 -9.86 -4.20
CA THR A 20 17.37 -8.92 -3.12
C THR A 20 15.86 -8.73 -2.93
N VAL A 21 15.11 -8.66 -4.03
CA VAL A 21 13.65 -8.52 -4.00
C VAL A 21 12.98 -9.80 -3.52
N GLN A 22 13.51 -10.97 -3.87
CA GLN A 22 13.07 -12.25 -3.30
C GLN A 22 13.29 -12.31 -1.79
N ILE A 23 14.45 -11.87 -1.29
CA ILE A 23 14.73 -11.77 0.14
C ILE A 23 13.73 -10.81 0.81
N TRP A 24 13.49 -9.63 0.24
CA TRP A 24 12.49 -8.70 0.75
C TRP A 24 11.09 -9.31 0.81
N PHE A 25 10.69 -10.05 -0.23
CA PHE A 25 9.41 -10.74 -0.25
C PHE A 25 9.29 -11.73 0.92
N VAL A 26 10.28 -12.59 1.13
CA VAL A 26 10.28 -13.59 2.21
C VAL A 26 10.29 -12.91 3.58
N LEU A 27 11.10 -11.87 3.76
CA LEU A 27 11.17 -11.12 5.02
C LEU A 27 9.84 -10.43 5.34
N LEU A 28 9.24 -9.76 4.36
CA LEU A 28 7.94 -9.11 4.53
C LEU A 28 6.84 -10.14 4.78
N TYR A 29 6.90 -11.29 4.12
CA TYR A 29 5.95 -12.37 4.33
C TYR A 29 5.99 -12.87 5.77
N GLY A 30 7.18 -13.19 6.28
CA GLY A 30 7.37 -13.56 7.68
C GLY A 30 6.91 -12.45 8.64
N LEU A 31 7.28 -11.19 8.37
CA LEU A 31 6.90 -10.04 9.18
C LEU A 31 5.37 -9.87 9.28
N ASN A 32 4.63 -10.05 8.19
CA ASN A 32 3.17 -9.95 8.20
C ASN A 32 2.49 -11.16 8.86
N LEU A 33 3.20 -12.27 9.06
CA LEU A 33 2.71 -13.42 9.83
C LEU A 33 2.91 -13.27 11.34
N ILE A 34 3.93 -12.53 11.77
CA ILE A 34 4.26 -12.33 13.21
C ILE A 34 3.05 -11.90 14.05
N PRO A 35 2.21 -10.92 13.64
CA PRO A 35 1.06 -10.50 14.44
C PRO A 35 0.13 -11.68 14.77
N TYR A 36 0.05 -12.67 13.89
CA TYR A 36 -0.80 -13.83 14.06
C TYR A 36 -0.11 -14.98 14.82
N LEU A 37 1.21 -15.09 14.77
CA LEU A 37 1.95 -16.18 15.42
C LEU A 37 2.10 -15.99 16.94
N LEU A 38 1.98 -14.75 17.42
CA LEU A 38 2.26 -14.43 18.82
C LEU A 38 1.10 -14.84 19.74
N PRO A 39 1.38 -15.51 20.88
CA PRO A 39 0.35 -16.09 21.75
C PRO A 39 -0.43 -15.05 22.56
N PHE A 40 0.08 -13.82 22.64
CA PHE A 40 -0.56 -12.68 23.30
C PHE A 40 -1.43 -11.85 22.33
N SER A 41 -1.53 -12.26 21.07
CA SER A 41 -2.46 -11.66 20.11
C SER A 41 -3.83 -12.31 20.25
N ASP A 42 -4.85 -11.49 20.47
CA ASP A 42 -6.23 -11.92 20.45
C ASP A 42 -6.85 -11.61 19.08
N ARG A 43 -7.33 -12.65 18.41
CA ARG A 43 -7.96 -12.57 17.09
C ARG A 43 -9.47 -12.44 17.17
N ASP A 44 -10.06 -12.60 18.35
CA ASP A 44 -11.48 -12.48 18.53
C ASP A 44 -11.88 -11.01 18.63
N PHE A 45 -12.53 -10.50 17.58
CA PHE A 45 -13.12 -9.17 17.54
C PHE A 45 -14.65 -9.19 17.68
N SER A 46 -15.23 -10.32 18.12
CA SER A 46 -16.68 -10.48 18.28
C SER A 46 -17.29 -9.37 19.14
N ARG A 47 -16.63 -8.97 20.22
CA ARG A 47 -17.05 -7.88 21.11
C ARG A 47 -17.17 -6.54 20.38
N LEU A 48 -16.22 -6.24 19.49
CA LEU A 48 -16.23 -5.02 18.69
C LEU A 48 -17.32 -5.08 17.60
N GLN A 49 -17.55 -6.25 17.00
CA GLN A 49 -18.61 -6.42 16.01
C GLN A 49 -20.00 -6.22 16.65
N ILE A 50 -20.25 -6.86 17.80
CA ILE A 50 -21.50 -6.72 18.55
C ILE A 50 -21.73 -5.26 18.91
N ALA A 51 -20.71 -4.58 19.45
CA ALA A 51 -20.82 -3.18 19.82
C ALA A 51 -21.02 -2.24 18.62
N LEU A 52 -20.42 -2.54 17.46
CA LEU A 52 -20.66 -1.77 16.24
C LEU A 52 -22.10 -1.92 15.76
N THR A 53 -22.65 -3.14 15.82
CA THR A 53 -24.05 -3.42 15.49
C THR A 53 -25.01 -2.70 16.45
N GLU A 54 -24.75 -2.76 17.75
CA GLU A 54 -25.51 -2.04 18.77
C GLU A 54 -25.43 -0.52 18.59
N MET A 55 -24.27 0.02 18.23
CA MET A 55 -24.09 1.45 17.95
C MET A 55 -24.86 1.90 16.71
N LEU A 56 -24.86 1.09 15.65
CA LEU A 56 -25.65 1.38 14.44
C LEU A 56 -27.15 1.36 14.73
N GLN A 57 -27.60 0.43 15.57
CA GLN A 57 -29.00 0.34 16.00
C GLN A 57 -29.39 1.51 16.91
N ALA A 58 -28.55 1.87 17.87
CA ALA A 58 -28.76 3.03 18.75
C ALA A 58 -28.75 4.36 17.98
N MET A 59 -27.96 4.49 16.90
CA MET A 59 -28.03 5.63 15.98
C MET A 59 -29.35 5.69 15.22
N ALA A 60 -29.90 4.55 14.81
CA ALA A 60 -31.20 4.49 14.15
C ALA A 60 -32.36 4.84 15.11
N GLU A 61 -32.20 4.53 16.39
CA GLU A 61 -33.19 4.77 17.45
C GLU A 61 -33.00 6.12 18.18
N GLY A 62 -31.95 6.88 17.86
CA GLY A 62 -31.67 8.20 18.45
C GLY A 62 -31.13 8.17 19.89
N THR A 63 -30.68 7.02 20.38
CA THR A 63 -30.26 6.75 21.76
C THR A 63 -28.74 6.58 21.89
N LEU A 64 -27.97 7.55 21.41
CA LEU A 64 -26.50 7.55 21.39
C LEU A 64 -25.83 7.57 22.79
N SER A 65 -26.58 7.76 23.87
CA SER A 65 -26.04 7.94 25.22
C SER A 65 -25.62 6.65 25.95
N THR A 66 -25.93 5.48 25.40
CA THR A 66 -25.67 4.17 26.04
C THR A 66 -24.53 3.38 25.41
N VAL A 67 -23.89 3.89 24.36
CA VAL A 67 -22.86 3.15 23.63
C VAL A 67 -21.53 3.20 24.40
N PRO A 68 -20.97 2.04 24.80
CA PRO A 68 -19.64 1.98 25.42
C PRO A 68 -18.58 2.55 24.49
N SER A 69 -17.52 3.13 25.07
CA SER A 69 -16.40 3.62 24.27
C SER A 69 -15.78 2.48 23.46
N PRO A 70 -15.43 2.68 22.17
CA PRO A 70 -14.76 1.67 21.34
C PRO A 70 -13.50 1.09 21.99
N TRP A 71 -12.81 1.90 22.80
CA TRP A 71 -11.58 1.53 23.49
C TRP A 71 -11.81 0.57 24.66
N THR A 72 -12.99 0.57 25.28
CA THR A 72 -13.35 -0.36 26.37
C THR A 72 -13.79 -1.74 25.87
N LEU A 73 -14.01 -1.86 24.56
CA LEU A 73 -14.51 -3.07 23.91
C LEU A 73 -13.39 -3.93 23.31
N LEU A 74 -12.19 -3.36 23.16
CA LEU A 74 -11.00 -4.03 22.68
C LEU A 74 -10.27 -4.70 23.84
N SER A 75 -9.90 -5.98 23.69
CA SER A 75 -8.97 -6.62 24.63
C SER A 75 -7.55 -6.07 24.43
N ASP A 76 -6.70 -6.17 25.46
CA ASP A 76 -5.28 -5.84 25.34
C ASP A 76 -4.62 -6.63 24.20
N GLY A 77 -5.03 -7.88 24.01
CA GLY A 77 -4.56 -8.72 22.90
C GLY A 77 -4.99 -8.22 21.52
N ASN A 78 -6.19 -7.64 21.39
CA ASN A 78 -6.63 -7.02 20.14
C ASN A 78 -5.81 -5.76 19.83
N LEU A 79 -5.53 -4.93 20.85
CA LEU A 79 -4.72 -3.72 20.68
C LEU A 79 -3.30 -4.06 20.21
N VAL A 80 -2.69 -5.09 20.81
CA VAL A 80 -1.37 -5.58 20.39
C VAL A 80 -1.42 -6.13 18.96
N LEU A 81 -2.44 -6.92 18.61
CA LEU A 81 -2.63 -7.42 17.24
C LEU A 81 -2.72 -6.28 16.23
N MET A 82 -3.59 -5.29 16.49
CA MET A 82 -3.80 -4.15 15.60
C MET A 82 -2.52 -3.32 15.47
N GLY A 83 -1.81 -3.06 16.57
CA GLY A 83 -0.55 -2.32 16.56
C GLY A 83 0.54 -3.01 15.74
N LEU A 84 0.71 -4.33 15.94
CA LEU A 84 1.69 -5.12 15.19
C LEU A 84 1.31 -5.26 13.71
N ALA A 85 0.03 -5.49 13.40
CA ALA A 85 -0.46 -5.56 12.02
C ALA A 85 -0.31 -4.22 11.29
N MET A 86 -0.58 -3.10 11.98
CA MET A 86 -0.36 -1.76 11.46
C MET A 86 1.13 -1.52 11.18
N LEU A 87 2.01 -1.87 12.11
CA LEU A 87 3.46 -1.74 11.94
C LEU A 87 3.96 -2.60 10.75
N ALA A 88 3.54 -3.85 10.67
CA ALA A 88 3.87 -4.74 9.55
C ALA A 88 3.37 -4.17 8.21
N SER A 89 2.17 -3.58 8.19
CA SER A 89 1.61 -2.92 7.00
C SER A 89 2.40 -1.67 6.60
N LEU A 90 2.84 -0.86 7.56
CA LEU A 90 3.68 0.32 7.31
C LEU A 90 5.05 -0.07 6.75
N ILE A 91 5.68 -1.11 7.30
CA ILE A 91 6.95 -1.64 6.79
C ILE A 91 6.76 -2.19 5.37
N THR A 92 5.66 -2.89 5.12
CA THR A 92 5.32 -3.43 3.79
C THR A 92 5.09 -2.32 2.77
N LEU A 93 4.38 -1.26 3.15
CA LEU A 93 4.18 -0.06 2.33
C LEU A 93 5.52 0.63 2.02
N PHE A 94 6.39 0.77 3.03
CA PHE A 94 7.73 1.32 2.87
C PHE A 94 8.53 0.53 1.84
N PHE A 95 8.56 -0.81 1.93
CA PHE A 95 9.26 -1.63 0.94
C PHE A 95 8.61 -1.58 -0.45
N GLY A 96 7.30 -1.39 -0.55
CA GLY A 96 6.63 -1.08 -1.83
C GLY A 96 7.19 0.19 -2.47
N LEU A 97 7.39 1.26 -1.69
CA LEU A 97 8.02 2.51 -2.16
C LEU A 97 9.50 2.34 -2.49
N VAL A 98 10.25 1.58 -1.69
CA VAL A 98 11.66 1.24 -1.97
C VAL A 98 11.75 0.51 -3.30
N TYR A 99 10.87 -0.44 -3.55
CA TYR A 99 10.85 -1.18 -4.79
C TYR A 99 10.48 -0.29 -5.99
N ALA A 100 9.54 0.64 -5.83
CA ALA A 100 9.26 1.67 -6.83
C ALA A 100 10.52 2.51 -7.14
N ALA A 101 11.26 2.94 -6.12
CA ALA A 101 12.50 3.69 -6.30
C ALA A 101 13.59 2.84 -6.97
N LEU A 102 13.70 1.56 -6.64
CA LEU A 102 14.64 0.64 -7.29
C LEU A 102 14.39 0.58 -8.79
N ILE A 103 13.13 0.37 -9.21
CA ILE A 103 12.73 0.36 -10.64
C ILE A 103 13.11 1.66 -11.34
N VAL A 104 12.91 2.81 -10.70
CA VAL A 104 13.26 4.12 -11.28
C VAL A 104 14.77 4.33 -11.39
N ALA A 105 15.55 3.67 -10.54
CA ALA A 105 17.00 3.75 -10.50
C ALA A 105 17.71 2.73 -11.41
N GLU A 106 17.02 1.65 -11.83
CA GLU A 106 17.60 0.61 -12.71
C GLU A 106 18.29 1.15 -13.98
N PRO A 107 17.71 2.12 -14.73
CA PRO A 107 18.36 2.64 -15.94
C PRO A 107 19.72 3.31 -15.69
N ASN A 108 19.99 3.73 -14.45
CA ASN A 108 21.20 4.43 -14.05
C ASN A 108 22.07 3.57 -13.09
N GLU A 109 21.94 2.24 -13.16
CA GLU A 109 22.70 1.28 -12.35
C GLU A 109 22.52 1.41 -10.82
N GLY A 110 21.37 1.93 -10.38
CA GLY A 110 21.11 2.10 -8.95
C GLY A 110 21.16 0.80 -8.15
N THR A 111 21.68 0.89 -6.93
CA THR A 111 21.74 -0.24 -5.99
C THR A 111 20.51 -0.28 -5.07
N PRO A 112 20.13 -1.47 -4.53
CA PRO A 112 19.04 -1.58 -3.57
C PRO A 112 19.26 -0.75 -2.30
N GLY A 113 20.50 -0.68 -1.81
CA GLY A 113 20.86 0.11 -0.64
C GLY A 113 20.63 1.61 -0.84
N GLU A 114 20.93 2.12 -2.04
CA GLU A 114 20.60 3.52 -2.39
C GLU A 114 19.09 3.77 -2.45
N ALA A 115 18.31 2.83 -3.00
CA ALA A 115 16.86 2.97 -3.05
C ALA A 115 16.26 3.05 -1.64
N VAL A 116 16.70 2.18 -0.73
CA VAL A 116 16.33 2.22 0.70
C VAL A 116 16.70 3.57 1.31
N ARG A 117 17.96 4.00 1.15
CA ARG A 117 18.43 5.28 1.71
C ARG A 117 17.64 6.47 1.19
N ARG A 118 17.30 6.48 -0.11
CA ARG A 118 16.50 7.56 -0.72
C ARG A 118 15.11 7.63 -0.11
N ILE A 119 14.41 6.50 0.06
CA ILE A 119 13.07 6.49 0.67
C ILE A 119 13.12 6.79 2.17
N LEU A 120 14.12 6.30 2.90
CA LEU A 120 14.30 6.67 4.32
C LEU A 120 14.45 8.20 4.48
N ASN A 121 15.22 8.85 3.61
CA ASN A 121 15.40 10.31 3.61
C ASN A 121 14.16 11.09 3.14
N THR A 122 13.14 10.43 2.59
CA THR A 122 11.86 11.06 2.23
C THR A 122 10.77 10.84 3.26
N LEU A 123 10.91 9.85 4.15
CA LEU A 123 9.91 9.54 5.19
C LEU A 123 9.49 10.75 6.02
N PRO A 124 10.38 11.61 6.53
CA PRO A 124 9.95 12.76 7.34
C PRO A 124 9.02 13.71 6.57
N ARG A 125 9.29 13.92 5.27
CA ARG A 125 8.49 14.79 4.39
C ARG A 125 7.15 14.13 4.03
N LEU A 126 7.13 12.82 3.83
CA LEU A 126 5.90 12.06 3.63
C LEU A 126 5.03 12.04 4.90
N PHE A 127 5.64 11.96 6.08
CA PHE A 127 4.94 12.04 7.35
C PHE A 127 4.32 13.42 7.58
N LEU A 128 5.05 14.49 7.25
CA LEU A 128 4.50 15.86 7.28
C LEU A 128 3.28 15.99 6.35
N LEU A 129 3.36 15.43 5.14
CA LEU A 129 2.21 15.41 4.23
C LEU A 129 1.02 14.65 4.83
N LEU A 130 1.26 13.51 5.50
CA LEU A 130 0.21 12.75 6.15
C LEU A 130 -0.50 13.56 7.24
N ILE A 131 0.27 14.28 8.07
CA ILE A 131 -0.28 15.19 9.08
C ILE A 131 -1.11 16.29 8.43
N LEU A 132 -0.60 16.90 7.36
CA LEU A 132 -1.32 17.95 6.62
C LEU A 132 -2.64 17.44 6.01
N LEU A 133 -2.68 16.15 5.65
CA LEU A 133 -3.84 15.48 5.09
C LEU A 133 -4.94 15.14 6.10
N ILE A 134 -4.67 15.18 7.41
CA ILE A 134 -5.67 14.86 8.44
C ILE A 134 -6.89 15.78 8.32
N VAL A 135 -6.66 17.08 8.17
CA VAL A 135 -7.75 18.07 8.09
C VAL A 135 -8.59 17.89 6.80
N PRO A 136 -7.99 17.85 5.59
CA PRO A 136 -8.74 17.53 4.37
C PRO A 136 -9.44 16.17 4.40
N ALA A 137 -8.81 15.15 5.00
CA ALA A 137 -9.40 13.82 5.12
C ALA A 137 -10.67 13.85 5.97
N PHE A 138 -10.66 14.58 7.09
CA PHE A 138 -11.84 14.78 7.94
C PHE A 138 -12.99 15.42 7.17
N PHE A 139 -12.73 16.51 6.43
CA PHE A 139 -13.77 17.14 5.61
C PHE A 139 -14.21 16.25 4.43
N SER A 140 -13.31 15.45 3.87
CA SER A 140 -13.63 14.55 2.77
C SER A 140 -14.58 13.42 3.17
N ALA A 141 -14.65 13.05 4.45
CA ALA A 141 -15.55 12.02 4.95
C ALA A 141 -17.03 12.40 4.68
N PHE A 142 -17.37 13.69 4.72
CA PHE A 142 -18.71 14.19 4.40
C PHE A 142 -19.04 14.15 2.90
N VAL A 143 -18.03 13.95 2.04
CA VAL A 143 -18.16 13.95 0.57
C VAL A 143 -17.66 12.60 0.00
N LEU A 144 -17.99 11.50 0.68
CA LEU A 144 -17.69 10.12 0.26
C LEU A 144 -16.21 9.87 -0.07
N PHE A 145 -15.28 10.61 0.57
CA PHE A 145 -13.83 10.55 0.31
C PHE A 145 -13.39 10.85 -1.12
N ILE A 146 -14.29 11.34 -2.00
CA ILE A 146 -13.97 11.67 -3.39
C ILE A 146 -12.81 12.68 -3.48
N PRO A 147 -12.78 13.77 -2.69
CA PRO A 147 -11.67 14.72 -2.72
C PRO A 147 -10.32 14.08 -2.38
N LEU A 148 -10.32 13.15 -1.42
CA LEU A 148 -9.12 12.46 -0.97
C LEU A 148 -8.58 11.51 -2.04
N ILE A 149 -9.47 10.79 -2.73
CA ILE A 149 -9.11 9.91 -3.85
C ILE A 149 -8.48 10.74 -4.97
N ILE A 150 -9.11 11.85 -5.35
CA ILE A 150 -8.58 12.75 -6.39
C ILE A 150 -7.20 13.29 -5.99
N PHE A 151 -7.03 13.70 -4.73
CA PHE A 151 -5.74 14.15 -4.22
C PHE A 151 -4.69 13.04 -4.27
N GLY A 152 -5.04 11.81 -3.86
CA GLY A 152 -4.16 10.65 -3.94
C GLY A 152 -3.68 10.36 -5.37
N LEU A 153 -4.56 10.49 -6.35
CA LEU A 153 -4.20 10.37 -7.77
C LEU A 153 -3.25 11.49 -8.23
N MET A 154 -3.45 12.73 -7.76
CA MET A 154 -2.54 13.85 -8.05
C MET A 154 -1.15 13.64 -7.44
N MET A 155 -1.10 13.10 -6.22
CA MET A 155 0.13 12.85 -5.48
C MET A 155 0.75 11.48 -5.75
N TYR A 156 0.23 10.73 -6.72
CA TYR A 156 0.69 9.38 -7.02
C TYR A 156 2.20 9.29 -7.27
N CYS A 157 2.82 10.28 -7.92
CA CYS A 157 4.26 10.30 -8.22
C CYS A 157 5.10 10.98 -7.13
N LEU A 158 4.47 11.54 -6.09
CA LEU A 158 5.13 12.40 -5.10
C LEU A 158 6.28 11.71 -4.35
N PRO A 159 6.14 10.47 -3.82
CA PRO A 159 7.22 9.82 -3.10
C PRO A 159 8.50 9.68 -3.93
N LEU A 160 8.36 9.43 -5.24
CA LEU A 160 9.47 9.29 -6.17
C LEU A 160 10.06 10.66 -6.54
N TYR A 161 9.24 11.70 -6.71
CA TYR A 161 9.76 13.07 -6.87
C TYR A 161 10.62 13.50 -5.67
N LEU A 162 10.17 13.24 -4.45
CA LEU A 162 10.92 13.56 -3.23
C LEU A 162 12.24 12.76 -3.15
N ALA A 163 12.24 11.52 -3.62
CA ALA A 163 13.39 10.61 -3.58
C ALA A 163 14.48 10.96 -4.61
N PHE A 164 14.09 11.39 -5.81
CA PHE A 164 15.03 11.61 -6.91
C PHE A 164 15.36 13.08 -7.18
N SER A 165 14.49 14.01 -6.81
CA SER A 165 14.61 15.40 -7.29
C SER A 165 15.22 16.37 -6.28
N LYS A 166 15.47 15.94 -5.03
CA LYS A 166 15.90 16.81 -3.90
C LYS A 166 15.08 18.11 -3.76
N LYS A 167 13.83 18.11 -4.22
CA LYS A 167 12.93 19.27 -4.19
C LYS A 167 12.29 19.43 -2.81
N SER A 168 11.83 20.65 -2.51
CA SER A 168 10.96 20.93 -1.37
C SER A 168 9.64 20.14 -1.50
N LEU A 169 8.90 19.97 -0.40
CA LEU A 169 7.63 19.23 -0.43
C LEU A 169 6.63 19.87 -1.38
N THR A 170 6.48 21.19 -1.32
CA THR A 170 5.55 21.96 -2.16
C THR A 170 5.89 21.86 -3.64
N ASP A 171 7.17 21.98 -4.00
CA ASP A 171 7.61 21.84 -5.39
C ASP A 171 7.38 20.42 -5.89
N ALA A 172 7.68 19.41 -5.07
CA ALA A 172 7.44 18.02 -5.42
C ALA A 172 5.95 17.72 -5.61
N MET A 173 5.06 18.32 -4.80
CA MET A 173 3.60 18.22 -4.97
C MET A 173 3.15 18.85 -6.29
N ARG A 174 3.65 20.06 -6.62
CA ARG A 174 3.32 20.73 -7.88
C ARG A 174 3.76 19.90 -9.08
N HIS A 175 4.98 19.36 -9.06
CA HIS A 175 5.46 18.51 -10.14
C HIS A 175 4.72 17.17 -10.25
N SER A 176 4.32 16.57 -9.11
CA SER A 176 3.46 15.38 -9.14
C SER A 176 2.10 15.69 -9.77
N TYR A 177 1.51 16.83 -9.41
CA TYR A 177 0.26 17.29 -10.01
C TYR A 177 0.39 17.51 -11.52
N ASP A 178 1.44 18.21 -11.95
CA ASP A 178 1.67 18.50 -13.37
C ASP A 178 1.93 17.21 -14.18
N ALA A 179 2.66 16.25 -13.63
CA ALA A 179 2.93 14.97 -14.27
C ALA A 179 1.70 14.05 -14.38
N THR A 180 0.78 14.14 -13.40
CA THR A 180 -0.45 13.33 -13.37
C THR A 180 -1.61 14.03 -14.09
N LYS A 181 -1.47 15.31 -14.45
CA LYS A 181 -2.46 16.05 -15.22
C LYS A 181 -2.70 15.37 -16.57
N GLY A 182 -3.97 15.13 -16.90
CA GLY A 182 -4.38 14.39 -18.10
C GLY A 182 -4.28 12.86 -18.01
N HIS A 183 -3.61 12.31 -16.99
CA HIS A 183 -3.36 10.87 -16.85
C HIS A 183 -4.05 10.23 -15.63
N LYS A 184 -4.86 10.99 -14.88
CA LYS A 184 -5.54 10.54 -13.66
C LYS A 184 -6.42 9.31 -13.88
N LEU A 185 -7.21 9.30 -14.97
CA LEU A 185 -8.06 8.17 -15.32
C LEU A 185 -7.24 6.92 -15.65
N MET A 186 -6.11 7.11 -16.34
CA MET A 186 -5.18 6.01 -16.64
C MET A 186 -4.59 5.42 -15.36
N ILE A 187 -4.10 6.27 -14.44
CA ILE A 187 -3.57 5.84 -13.14
C ILE A 187 -4.65 5.07 -12.38
N LEU A 188 -5.85 5.67 -12.24
CA LEU A 188 -6.97 5.04 -11.54
C LEU A 188 -7.32 3.68 -12.15
N LEU A 189 -7.48 3.60 -13.47
CA LEU A 189 -7.82 2.37 -14.17
C LEU A 189 -6.76 1.29 -13.92
N GLN A 190 -5.47 1.63 -13.96
CA GLN A 190 -4.40 0.66 -13.69
C GLN A 190 -4.39 0.19 -12.24
N LEU A 191 -4.62 1.07 -11.27
CA LEU A 191 -4.69 0.70 -9.85
C LEU A 191 -5.89 -0.22 -9.58
N VAL A 192 -7.06 0.12 -10.14
CA VAL A 192 -8.28 -0.70 -10.02
C VAL A 192 -8.09 -2.05 -10.70
N LEU A 193 -7.56 -2.06 -11.92
CA LEU A 193 -7.32 -3.29 -12.67
C LEU A 193 -6.31 -4.19 -11.95
N LEU A 194 -5.27 -3.61 -11.34
CA LEU A 194 -4.32 -4.36 -10.54
C LEU A 194 -4.96 -4.96 -9.29
N MET A 195 -5.82 -4.21 -8.59
CA MET A 195 -6.59 -4.75 -7.47
C MET A 195 -7.45 -5.93 -7.91
N VAL A 196 -8.17 -5.82 -9.02
CA VAL A 196 -9.04 -6.88 -9.54
C VAL A 196 -8.22 -8.13 -9.91
N VAL A 197 -7.13 -7.96 -10.64
CA VAL A 197 -6.29 -9.09 -11.11
C VAL A 197 -5.61 -9.83 -9.97
N ILE A 198 -5.29 -9.14 -8.86
CA ILE A 198 -4.73 -9.79 -7.67
C ILE A 198 -5.84 -10.38 -6.77
N ALA A 199 -6.95 -9.66 -6.59
CA ALA A 199 -8.03 -10.07 -5.70
C ALA A 199 -8.79 -11.30 -6.23
N PHE A 200 -8.99 -11.41 -7.55
CA PHE A 200 -9.69 -12.54 -8.14
C PHE A 200 -9.05 -13.90 -7.79
N PRO A 201 -7.75 -14.15 -8.08
CA PRO A 201 -7.11 -15.41 -7.71
C PRO A 201 -7.00 -15.58 -6.18
N GLN A 202 -6.77 -14.50 -5.43
CA GLN A 202 -6.74 -14.57 -3.98
C GLN A 202 -8.08 -15.12 -3.43
N ASN A 203 -9.20 -14.54 -3.84
CA ASN A 203 -10.52 -14.94 -3.36
C ASN A 203 -10.91 -16.35 -3.83
N LEU A 204 -10.51 -16.73 -5.04
CA LEU A 204 -10.71 -18.09 -5.55
C LEU A 204 -9.97 -19.11 -4.69
N ILE A 205 -8.70 -18.87 -4.37
CA ILE A 205 -7.92 -19.77 -3.51
C ILE A 205 -8.49 -19.78 -2.08
N LEU A 206 -8.85 -18.62 -1.54
CA LEU A 206 -9.44 -18.53 -0.19
C LEU A 206 -10.80 -19.24 -0.11
N SER A 207 -11.62 -19.25 -1.16
CA SER A 207 -12.89 -20.00 -1.16
C SER A 207 -12.74 -21.52 -1.07
N LEU A 208 -11.54 -22.04 -1.35
CA LEU A 208 -11.22 -23.47 -1.23
C LEU A 208 -10.69 -23.83 0.16
N VAL A 209 -10.46 -22.84 1.01
CA VAL A 209 -9.77 -22.97 2.30
C VAL A 209 -10.69 -22.45 3.40
N GLY A 210 -10.90 -23.24 4.47
CA GLY A 210 -11.75 -22.81 5.58
C GLY A 210 -11.23 -21.54 6.27
N ASP A 211 -12.14 -20.65 6.67
CA ASP A 211 -11.84 -19.31 7.22
C ASP A 211 -10.98 -19.33 8.49
N SER A 212 -11.07 -20.40 9.28
CA SER A 212 -10.33 -20.54 10.55
C SER A 212 -8.97 -21.25 10.41
N SER A 213 -8.57 -21.63 9.20
CA SER A 213 -7.36 -22.39 8.97
C SER A 213 -6.10 -21.51 8.93
N TRP A 214 -4.96 -22.05 9.36
CA TRP A 214 -3.66 -21.40 9.16
C TRP A 214 -3.34 -21.15 7.68
N ALA A 215 -3.83 -22.02 6.79
CA ALA A 215 -3.71 -21.84 5.35
C ALA A 215 -4.35 -20.52 4.89
N HIS A 216 -5.50 -20.13 5.45
CA HIS A 216 -6.15 -18.85 5.13
C HIS A 216 -5.21 -17.66 5.40
N LEU A 217 -4.57 -17.63 6.58
CA LEU A 217 -3.63 -16.55 6.95
C LEU A 217 -2.38 -16.53 6.08
N LEU A 218 -1.84 -17.71 5.76
CA LEU A 218 -0.66 -17.85 4.88
C LEU A 218 -0.95 -17.30 3.48
N ILE A 219 -2.14 -17.56 2.93
CA ILE A 219 -2.55 -17.06 1.62
C ILE A 219 -2.77 -15.54 1.69
N LEU A 220 -3.49 -15.04 2.71
CA LEU A 220 -3.80 -13.62 2.86
C LEU A 220 -2.51 -12.78 2.95
N THR A 221 -1.59 -13.16 3.82
CA THR A 221 -0.30 -12.47 4.00
C THR A 221 0.58 -12.54 2.76
N PHE A 222 0.55 -13.65 2.01
CA PHE A 222 1.28 -13.79 0.75
C PHE A 222 0.79 -12.76 -0.26
N PHE A 223 -0.54 -12.70 -0.47
CA PHE A 223 -1.14 -11.77 -1.42
C PHE A 223 -1.00 -10.31 -0.97
N GLN A 224 -0.97 -10.04 0.33
CA GLN A 224 -0.70 -8.70 0.87
C GLN A 224 0.69 -8.19 0.48
N VAL A 225 1.73 -9.00 0.69
CA VAL A 225 3.11 -8.64 0.32
C VAL A 225 3.26 -8.56 -1.20
N PHE A 226 2.70 -9.54 -1.93
CA PHE A 226 2.70 -9.56 -3.38
C PHE A 226 2.05 -8.28 -3.95
N ARG A 227 0.90 -7.89 -3.40
CA ARG A 227 0.18 -6.67 -3.78
C ARG A 227 1.04 -5.43 -3.56
N ALA A 228 1.66 -5.29 -2.40
CA ALA A 228 2.49 -4.12 -2.08
C ALA A 228 3.68 -3.96 -3.04
N LEU A 229 4.41 -5.04 -3.35
CA LEU A 229 5.50 -4.99 -4.32
C LEU A 229 5.00 -4.74 -5.75
N THR A 230 3.88 -5.34 -6.13
CA THR A 230 3.28 -5.13 -7.45
C THR A 230 2.83 -3.68 -7.64
N PHE A 231 2.24 -3.06 -6.61
CA PHE A 231 1.97 -1.62 -6.59
C PHE A 231 3.23 -0.79 -6.72
N GLY A 232 4.28 -1.15 -5.97
CA GLY A 232 5.59 -0.51 -6.07
C GLY A 232 6.14 -0.53 -7.50
N ARG A 233 6.07 -1.69 -8.16
CA ARG A 233 6.50 -1.83 -9.55
C ARG A 233 5.68 -0.97 -10.51
N LEU A 234 4.36 -1.02 -10.38
CA LEU A 234 3.46 -0.22 -11.20
C LEU A 234 3.78 1.27 -11.04
N MET A 235 3.97 1.74 -9.81
CA MET A 235 4.32 3.12 -9.50
C MET A 235 5.66 3.53 -10.10
N GLY A 236 6.68 2.69 -9.98
CA GLY A 236 7.99 2.93 -10.60
C GLY A 236 7.91 3.02 -12.12
N ARG A 237 7.19 2.10 -12.77
CA ARG A 237 6.97 2.10 -14.23
C ARG A 237 6.17 3.32 -14.70
N MET A 238 5.13 3.67 -13.97
CA MET A 238 4.31 4.85 -14.25
C MET A 238 5.12 6.14 -14.12
N TYR A 239 5.99 6.23 -13.12
CA TYR A 239 6.90 7.36 -12.98
C TYR A 239 7.89 7.44 -14.15
N LEU A 240 8.47 6.32 -14.59
CA LEU A 240 9.35 6.29 -15.75
C LEU A 240 8.64 6.76 -17.03
N LEU A 241 7.39 6.36 -17.23
CA LEU A 241 6.59 6.75 -18.40
C LEU A 241 6.16 8.22 -18.34
N LEU A 242 5.59 8.67 -17.22
CA LEU A 242 5.01 10.01 -17.10
C LEU A 242 6.07 11.10 -16.90
N VAL A 243 7.11 10.81 -16.12
CA VAL A 243 8.10 11.81 -15.69
C VAL A 243 9.37 11.74 -16.52
N LYS A 244 9.96 10.55 -16.64
CA LYS A 244 11.21 10.39 -17.41
C LYS A 244 10.98 10.18 -18.91
N LYS A 245 9.74 9.99 -19.36
CA LYS A 245 9.35 9.71 -20.75
C LYS A 245 10.12 8.53 -21.37
N LEU A 246 10.52 7.56 -20.54
CA LEU A 246 11.22 6.36 -21.00
C LEU A 246 10.21 5.33 -21.48
N PRO A 247 10.37 4.75 -22.70
CA PRO A 247 9.47 3.72 -23.20
C PRO A 247 9.57 2.45 -22.34
N LEU A 248 8.46 1.72 -22.23
CA LEU A 248 8.40 0.41 -21.56
C LEU A 248 9.23 -0.61 -22.34
N VAL A 249 10.53 -0.67 -22.07
CA VAL A 249 11.40 -1.75 -22.57
C VAL A 249 11.34 -2.88 -21.55
N VAL A 250 10.72 -3.99 -21.92
CA VAL A 250 10.77 -5.24 -21.15
C VAL A 250 12.17 -5.83 -21.39
N PRO A 251 13.11 -5.83 -20.42
CA PRO A 251 14.43 -6.39 -20.67
C PRO A 251 14.29 -7.89 -20.99
N SER A 252 14.76 -8.32 -22.15
CA SER A 252 14.81 -9.74 -22.52
C SER A 252 16.06 -10.36 -21.91
N SER A 253 15.85 -11.21 -20.91
CA SER A 253 16.84 -12.02 -20.17
C SER A 253 17.74 -11.27 -19.18
N PRO A 254 17.92 -11.80 -17.95
CA PRO A 254 19.12 -11.50 -17.16
C PRO A 254 20.33 -12.12 -17.90
N LYS A 255 21.44 -11.39 -17.95
CA LYS A 255 22.78 -11.95 -18.13
C LYS A 255 23.37 -12.17 -16.75
#